data_AF-A0A1V3XXK2-F1
#
_entry.id   AF-A0A1V3XXK2-F1
#
_cell.length_a   1.000
_cell.length_b   1.000
_cell.length_c   1.000
_cell.angle_alpha   90.00
_cell.angle_beta   90.00
_cell.angle_gamma   90.00
#
_symmetry.space_group_name_H-M   'P 1'
#
loop_
_entity.id
_entity.type
_entity.pdbx_description
1 polymer ?
#
loop_
_entity_poly.entity_id
_entity_poly.type
_entity_poly.pdbx_seq_one_letter_code
_entity_poly.pdbx_strand_id
1 'polypeptide(L)' 'MTVERLTGVYKNLTHGIVALVYRCRPVGGEPHATKEAREIRWMTKEEVQSAMTPAFGVRVLDAFEEVPQSRAHDGVNLV' A
#
# COMPACT_ATOMS: atom_id res chain seq x y z
N MET A 1 -4.16 -15.61 1.91
CA MET A 1 -4.90 -14.42 1.43
C MET A 1 -5.56 -14.72 0.09
N THR A 2 -6.61 -14.01 -0.29
CA THR A 2 -7.16 -14.02 -1.66
C THR A 2 -6.99 -12.63 -2.28
N VAL A 3 -6.62 -12.58 -3.56
CA VAL A 3 -6.48 -11.33 -4.32
C VAL A 3 -7.87 -10.94 -4.83
N GLU A 4 -8.22 -9.65 -4.72
CA GLU A 4 -9.49 -9.12 -5.20
C GLU A 4 -9.27 -8.31 -6.49
N ARG A 5 -8.93 -7.03 -6.38
CA ARG A 5 -8.82 -6.11 -7.53
C ARG A 5 -7.59 -5.22 -7.42
N LEU A 6 -7.15 -4.72 -8.58
CA LEU A 6 -6.17 -3.64 -8.66
C LEU A 6 -6.78 -2.38 -8.03
N THR A 7 -6.00 -1.69 -7.20
CA THR A 7 -6.41 -0.41 -6.59
C THR A 7 -5.50 0.74 -6.97
N GLY A 8 -4.28 0.47 -7.43
CA GLY A 8 -3.50 1.55 -8.01
C GLY A 8 -2.16 1.17 -8.60
N VAL A 9 -1.61 2.13 -9.35
CA VAL A 9 -0.30 2.10 -10.00
C VAL A 9 0.51 3.30 -9.51
N TYR A 10 1.63 3.03 -8.84
CA TYR A 10 2.46 4.04 -8.18
C TYR A 10 3.86 4.05 -8.79
N LYS A 11 4.27 5.21 -9.28
CA LYS A 11 5.46 5.34 -10.15
C LYS A 11 6.51 6.16 -9.44
N ASN A 12 7.67 5.55 -9.14
CA ASN A 12 8.88 6.30 -8.85
C ASN A 12 9.75 6.31 -10.11
N LEU A 13 9.51 7.30 -10.97
CA LEU A 13 10.16 7.37 -12.28
C LEU A 13 11.63 7.77 -12.17
N THR A 14 12.02 8.49 -11.11
CA THR A 14 13.43 8.79 -10.81
C THR A 14 14.25 7.51 -10.67
N HIS A 15 13.64 6.45 -10.12
CA HIS A 15 14.27 5.14 -9.97
C HIS A 15 13.79 4.11 -11.01
N GLY A 16 12.96 4.50 -11.98
CA GLY A 16 12.41 3.58 -13.00
C GLY A 16 11.49 2.48 -12.44
N ILE A 17 10.85 2.72 -11.30
CA ILE A 17 10.03 1.72 -10.59
C ILE A 17 8.53 2.01 -10.80
N VAL A 18 7.78 0.94 -11.09
CA VAL A 18 6.31 0.94 -11.10
C VAL A 18 5.80 -0.13 -10.16
N ALA A 19 4.99 0.25 -9.17
CA ALA A 19 4.33 -0.64 -8.23
C ALA A 19 2.85 -0.77 -8.55
N LEU A 20 2.36 -2.01 -8.69
CA LEU A 20 0.94 -2.32 -8.83
C LEU A 20 0.43 -2.81 -7.47
N VAL A 21 -0.62 -2.19 -6.96
CA VAL A 21 -1.18 -2.51 -5.65
C VAL A 21 -2.55 -3.15 -5.83
N TYR A 22 -2.72 -4.32 -5.20
CA TYR A 22 -3.97 -5.07 -5.20
C TYR A 22 -4.56 -5.10 -3.80
N ARG A 23 -5.88 -4.94 -3.71
CA ARG A 23 -6.63 -5.22 -2.49
C ARG A 23 -6.77 -6.72 -2.33
N CYS A 24 -6.51 -7.19 -1.12
CA CYS A 24 -6.59 -8.59 -0.76
C CYS A 24 -7.46 -8.76 0.48
N ARG A 25 -8.07 -9.93 0.62
CA ARG A 25 -8.79 -10.33 1.83
C ARG A 25 -8.05 -11.44 2.56
N PRO A 26 -7.90 -11.37 3.88
CA PRO A 26 -7.41 -12.51 4.66
C PRO A 26 -8.41 -13.67 4.56
N VAL A 27 -7.90 -14.89 4.37
CA VAL A 27 -8.71 -16.13 4.29
C VAL A 27 -8.46 -17.08 5.47
N GLY A 28 -7.55 -16.71 6.37
CA GLY A 28 -7.10 -17.51 7.51
C GLY A 28 -5.62 -17.30 7.79
N GLY A 29 -5.16 -17.85 8.91
CA GLY A 29 -3.81 -17.68 9.45
C GLY A 29 -3.68 -16.45 10.34
N GLU A 30 -2.76 -16.52 11.30
CA GLU A 30 -2.44 -15.41 12.19
C GLU A 30 -1.22 -14.63 11.67
N PRO A 31 -1.24 -13.28 11.72
CA PRO A 31 -0.06 -12.49 11.39
C PRO A 31 1.14 -12.85 12.26
N HIS A 32 2.29 -13.09 11.63
CA HIS A 32 3.53 -13.40 12.35
C HIS A 32 4.73 -12.73 11.67
N ALA A 33 5.79 -12.49 12.44
CA ALA A 33 7.05 -11.98 11.92
C ALA A 33 7.73 -12.96 10.95
N THR A 34 8.50 -12.44 10.01
CA THR A 34 9.36 -13.21 9.10
C THR A 34 10.80 -12.68 9.18
N LYS A 35 11.71 -13.20 8.34
CA LYS A 35 13.07 -12.65 8.24
C LYS A 35 13.07 -11.22 7.69
N GLU A 36 12.07 -10.89 6.88
CA GLU A 36 11.89 -9.60 6.22
C GLU A 36 10.96 -8.67 7.01
N ALA A 37 9.94 -9.19 7.68
CA ALA A 37 8.94 -8.42 8.41
C ALA A 37 9.09 -8.59 9.94
N ARG A 38 9.46 -7.51 10.63
CA ARG A 38 9.66 -7.53 12.10
C ARG A 38 8.33 -7.60 12.88
N GLU A 39 7.28 -6.99 12.37
CA GLU A 39 5.98 -6.87 13.03
C GLU A 39 4.88 -6.78 11.98
N ILE A 40 3.69 -7.29 12.30
CA ILE A 40 2.48 -7.06 11.52
C ILE A 40 1.42 -6.50 12.47
N ARG A 41 0.83 -5.37 12.07
CA ARG A 41 -0.24 -4.71 12.80
C ARG A 41 -1.36 -4.32 11.85
N TRP A 42 -2.59 -4.40 12.35
CA TRP A 42 -3.75 -3.83 11.69
C TRP A 42 -3.85 -2.34 12.03
N MET A 43 -4.20 -1.51 11.06
CA MET A 43 -4.23 -0.06 11.22
C MET A 43 -5.51 0.54 10.65
N THR A 44 -6.02 1.60 11.28
CA THR A 44 -7.04 2.46 10.68
C THR A 44 -6.43 3.38 9.62
N LYS A 45 -7.27 4.09 8.86
CA LYS A 45 -6.80 5.04 7.84
C LYS A 45 -6.00 6.18 8.47
N GLU A 46 -6.43 6.66 9.62
CA GLU A 46 -5.84 7.76 10.37
C GLU A 46 -4.47 7.36 10.93
N GLU A 47 -4.35 6.14 11.45
CA GLU A 47 -3.07 5.60 11.91
C GLU A 47 -2.09 5.43 10.75
N VAL A 48 -2.57 5.00 9.57
CA VAL A 48 -1.75 4.91 8.35
C VAL A 48 -1.21 6.27 7.95
N GLN A 49 -2.06 7.30 7.93
CA GLN A 49 -1.64 8.67 7.62
C GLN A 49 -0.59 9.20 8.58
N SER A 50 -0.67 8.80 9.85
CA SER A 50 0.27 9.25 10.89
C SER A 50 1.60 8.49 10.86
N ALA A 51 1.60 7.22 10.47
CA ALA A 51 2.76 6.35 10.60
C ALA A 51 3.54 6.10 9.30
N MET A 52 2.95 6.38 8.14
CA MET A 52 3.56 6.10 6.83
C MET A 52 3.92 7.38 6.10
N THR A 53 4.98 7.35 5.30
CA THR A 53 5.28 8.47 4.40
C THR A 53 4.16 8.61 3.36
N PRO A 54 3.89 9.83 2.86
CA PRO A 54 2.80 10.07 1.91
C PRO A 54 2.79 9.11 0.71
N ALA A 55 3.95 8.80 0.14
CA ALA A 55 4.09 7.90 -1.01
C ALA A 55 3.60 6.46 -0.78
N PHE A 56 3.65 5.98 0.47
CA PHE A 56 3.15 4.64 0.83
C PHE A 56 1.77 4.70 1.48
N GLY A 57 1.48 5.71 2.31
CA GLY A 57 0.18 5.87 2.95
C GLY A 57 -0.96 6.04 1.93
N VAL A 58 -0.72 6.84 0.89
CA VAL A 58 -1.70 7.04 -0.20
C VAL A 58 -2.13 5.73 -0.87
N ARG A 59 -1.25 4.73 -0.93
CA ARG A 59 -1.56 3.42 -1.54
C ARG A 59 -2.66 2.68 -0.79
N VAL A 60 -2.67 2.84 0.53
CA VAL A 60 -3.70 2.25 1.40
C VAL A 60 -4.98 3.05 1.28
N LEU A 61 -4.90 4.39 1.28
CA LEU A 61 -6.09 5.25 1.18
C LEU A 61 -6.83 5.04 -0.14
N ASP A 62 -6.10 5.00 -1.25
CA ASP A 62 -6.63 4.72 -2.59
C ASP A 62 -7.29 3.34 -2.69
N ALA A 63 -6.93 2.37 -1.83
CA ALA A 63 -7.54 1.04 -1.84
C ALA A 63 -9.03 1.03 -1.39
N PHE A 64 -9.50 2.15 -0.85
CA PHE A 64 -10.90 2.37 -0.51
C PHE A 64 -11.70 3.04 -1.64
N GLU A 65 -11.03 3.57 -2.65
CA GLU A 65 -11.69 4.17 -3.82
C GLU A 65 -12.27 3.10 -4.75
N GLU A 66 -13.31 3.48 -5.49
CA GLU A 66 -13.98 2.56 -6.42
C GLU A 66 -13.10 2.20 -7.62
N VAL A 67 -12.37 3.20 -8.15
CA VAL A 67 -11.54 3.05 -9.35
C VAL A 67 -10.04 3.03 -9.00
N PRO A 68 -9.22 2.25 -9.74
CA PRO A 68 -7.79 2.22 -9.52
C PRO A 68 -7.15 3.59 -9.74
N GLN A 69 -6.27 4.00 -8.82
CA GLN A 69 -5.58 5.29 -8.89
C GLN A 69 -4.22 5.16 -9.58
N SER A 70 -3.78 6.20 -10.28
CA SER A 70 -2.43 6.26 -10.86
C SER A 70 -1.71 7.51 -10.34
N ARG A 71 -0.60 7.33 -9.63
CA ARG A 71 0.15 8.42 -9.00
C ARG A 71 1.65 8.30 -9.25
N ALA A 72 2.36 9.43 -9.22
CA ALA A 72 3.82 9.46 -9.19
C ALA A 72 4.29 9.87 -7.78
N HIS A 73 5.49 9.45 -7.41
CA HIS A 73 6.11 9.82 -6.14
C HIS A 73 7.65 9.79 -6.22
N ASP A 74 8.31 10.53 -5.34
CA ASP A 74 9.78 10.53 -5.21
C ASP A 74 10.31 9.42 -4.27
N GLY A 75 9.41 8.74 -3.56
CA GLY A 75 9.72 7.71 -2.55
C GLY A 75 9.32 8.12 -1.13
N VAL A 76 9.07 9.41 -0.92
CA VAL A 76 8.57 9.98 0.33
C VAL A 76 7.25 10.72 0.07
N ASN A 77 7.23 11.61 -0.92
CA ASN A 77 6.10 12.46 -1.27
C ASN A 77 5.51 12.10 -2.64
N LEU A 78 4.25 12.45 -2.83
CA LEU A 78 3.62 12.46 -4.15
C LEU A 78 4.21 13.59 -5.01
N VAL A 79 4.33 13.35 -6.32
CA VAL A 79 4.81 14.33 -7.32
C VAL A 79 3.87 14.42 -8.52
#